data_AF-A0A1D9LCJ9-F1
#
_entry.id   AF-A0A1D9LCJ9-F1
#
_cell.length_a   1.000
_cell.length_b   1.000
_cell.length_c   1.000
_cell.angle_alpha   90.00
_cell.angle_beta   90.00
_cell.angle_gamma   90.00
#
_symmetry.space_group_name_H-M   'P 1'
#
loop_
_entity.id
_entity.type
_entity.pdbx_description
1 polymer ?
#
loop_
_entity_poly.entity_id
_entity_poly.type
_entity_poly.pdbx_seq_one_letter_code
_entity_poly.pdbx_strand_id
1 'polypeptide(L)'
;MYDWNALWHEREAYRTGYDIRHGDVNELAGALKARLIHSAAGAGQIAVYEDDNRYILAGHDGGLQLLEVMKHGLFDITLRFVSEDEGQGVPLPYVEIHVDNLATEEQAVWRAETRIDDEGRVWVGKRTLDENVLPAMPFDDLSFTDNAEFREELARVWHEDLPQLRPLIEAWFHHGGEIGPADEPAHYGDAERVQQMCDRYAEIVRREQAQLSRMFSDDELRLIAGVIAGIHFDSAASCRGVWLAVEARIIEDELDQQHQIDAEALLSKMKGLSYAQEVALIEALSPLS
;
A
#
# COMPACT_ATOMS: atom_id res chain seq x y z
N MET A 1 4.68 5.49 -7.75
CA MET A 1 5.36 6.80 -7.61
C MET A 1 5.20 7.22 -6.15
N TYR A 2 6.30 7.50 -5.44
CA TYR A 2 6.28 7.80 -4.01
C TYR A 2 5.65 9.19 -3.76
N ASP A 3 4.87 9.35 -2.68
CA ASP A 3 4.37 10.66 -2.26
C ASP A 3 5.49 11.40 -1.51
N TRP A 4 6.28 12.17 -2.26
CA TRP A 4 7.41 12.91 -1.73
C TRP A 4 6.99 13.95 -0.69
N ASN A 5 5.79 14.56 -0.84
CA ASN A 5 5.30 15.55 0.12
C ASN A 5 4.92 14.87 1.44
N ALA A 6 4.28 13.69 1.41
CA ALA A 6 4.02 12.91 2.62
C ALA A 6 5.33 12.58 3.35
N LEU A 7 6.33 12.07 2.63
CA LEU A 7 7.64 11.74 3.18
C LEU A 7 8.34 12.94 3.82
N TRP A 8 8.25 14.09 3.16
CA TRP A 8 8.79 15.36 3.65
C TRP A 8 8.20 15.70 5.01
N HIS A 9 6.88 15.61 5.16
CA HIS A 9 6.17 15.93 6.40
C HIS A 9 6.40 14.90 7.50
N GLU A 10 6.38 13.60 7.21
CA GLU A 10 6.62 12.54 8.19
C GLU A 10 8.02 12.61 8.81
N ARG A 11 9.02 13.04 8.04
CA ARG A 11 10.43 13.08 8.47
C ARG A 11 10.92 14.50 8.82
N GLU A 12 10.04 15.38 9.32
CA GLU A 12 10.38 16.77 9.67
C GLU A 12 11.60 16.88 10.61
N ALA A 13 11.70 16.00 11.61
CA ALA A 13 12.80 15.99 12.58
C ALA A 13 14.17 15.67 11.97
N TYR A 14 14.23 15.09 10.76
CA TYR A 14 15.45 14.69 10.08
C TYR A 14 15.90 15.69 9.01
N ARG A 15 15.11 16.76 8.78
CA ARG A 15 15.45 17.81 7.84
C ARG A 15 16.65 18.61 8.35
N THR A 16 17.59 18.91 7.46
CA THR A 16 18.78 19.69 7.78
C THR A 16 18.74 21.03 7.06
N GLY A 17 19.14 22.09 7.76
CA GLY A 17 19.27 23.41 7.14
C GLY A 17 20.43 23.42 6.15
N TYR A 18 20.22 23.99 4.96
CA TYR A 18 21.22 24.03 3.90
C TYR A 18 21.61 25.48 3.60
N ASP A 19 22.84 25.84 4.01
CA ASP A 19 23.37 27.19 3.93
C ASP A 19 23.91 27.49 2.53
N ILE A 20 22.99 27.61 1.58
CA ILE A 20 23.26 28.14 0.26
C ILE A 20 22.21 29.20 -0.05
N ARG A 21 22.67 30.40 -0.43
CA ARG A 21 21.81 31.49 -0.94
C ARG A 21 21.40 31.18 -2.38
N HIS A 22 20.59 30.15 -2.57
CA HIS A 22 19.85 29.94 -3.82
C HIS A 22 18.39 30.31 -3.56
N GLY A 23 17.80 31.04 -4.50
CA GLY A 23 16.42 31.52 -4.39
C GLY A 23 15.38 30.53 -4.89
N ASP A 24 15.81 29.46 -5.56
CA ASP A 24 14.95 28.44 -6.16
C ASP A 24 15.42 27.03 -5.77
N VAL A 25 14.51 26.25 -5.17
CA VAL A 25 14.73 24.84 -4.81
C VAL A 25 14.95 23.96 -6.04
N ASN A 26 14.57 24.39 -7.24
CA ASN A 26 14.71 23.65 -8.49
C ASN A 26 16.10 23.82 -9.14
N GLU A 27 16.93 24.75 -8.66
CA GLU A 27 18.24 25.07 -9.24
C GLU A 27 19.44 24.56 -8.41
N LEU A 28 19.28 23.46 -7.68
CA LEU A 28 20.30 22.93 -6.77
C LEU A 28 21.12 21.75 -7.35
N ALA A 29 20.85 21.32 -8.58
CA ALA A 29 21.46 20.10 -9.17
C ALA A 29 23.00 20.10 -9.10
N GLY A 30 23.63 21.22 -9.44
CA GLY A 30 25.09 21.36 -9.38
C GLY A 30 25.66 21.36 -7.95
N ALA A 31 24.94 21.96 -7.00
CA ALA A 31 25.35 22.03 -5.60
C ALA A 31 25.19 20.67 -4.89
N LEU A 32 24.11 19.95 -5.19
CA LEU A 32 23.80 18.64 -4.63
C LEU A 32 24.53 17.49 -5.35
N LYS A 33 25.14 17.77 -6.51
CA LYS A 33 25.71 16.75 -7.43
C LYS A 33 24.69 15.65 -7.76
N ALA A 34 23.45 16.04 -7.93
CA ALA A 34 22.30 15.16 -8.13
C ALA A 34 21.42 15.70 -9.26
N ARG A 35 20.67 14.82 -9.92
CA ARG A 35 19.76 15.16 -11.02
C ARG A 35 18.39 15.53 -10.47
N LEU A 36 17.83 16.66 -10.90
CA LEU A 36 16.43 16.99 -10.59
C LEU A 36 15.50 16.01 -11.32
N ILE A 37 14.66 15.30 -10.56
CA ILE A 37 13.67 14.35 -11.10
C ILE A 37 12.22 14.80 -10.85
N HIS A 38 12.00 15.70 -9.89
CA HIS A 38 10.69 16.30 -9.64
C HIS A 38 10.88 17.77 -9.24
N SER A 39 10.24 18.69 -9.97
CA SER A 39 10.30 20.12 -9.68
C SER A 39 9.21 20.53 -8.69
N ALA A 40 9.53 21.40 -7.74
CA ALA A 40 8.52 22.10 -6.95
C ALA A 40 7.78 23.12 -7.82
N ALA A 41 6.46 23.02 -7.92
CA ALA A 41 5.64 23.99 -8.67
C ALA A 41 5.31 25.26 -7.85
N GLY A 42 5.55 25.25 -6.53
CA GLY A 42 5.23 26.39 -5.67
C GLY A 42 5.93 26.37 -4.31
N ALA A 43 5.72 27.46 -3.54
CA ALA A 43 6.46 27.75 -2.30
C ALA A 43 6.23 26.78 -1.13
N GLY A 44 5.27 25.85 -1.25
CA GLY A 44 5.00 24.79 -0.27
C GLY A 44 5.18 23.37 -0.83
N GLN A 45 5.78 23.25 -2.01
CA GLN A 45 6.13 21.96 -2.61
C GLN A 45 7.64 21.77 -2.56
N ILE A 46 8.05 20.52 -2.69
CA ILE A 46 9.46 20.14 -2.65
C ILE A 46 10.00 19.78 -4.03
N ALA A 47 11.27 20.09 -4.25
CA ALA A 47 12.04 19.57 -5.38
C ALA A 47 12.70 18.26 -4.96
N VAL A 48 12.69 17.26 -5.84
CA VAL A 48 13.32 15.96 -5.60
C VAL A 48 14.49 15.80 -6.56
N TYR A 49 15.65 15.58 -5.97
CA TYR A 49 16.88 15.26 -6.66
C TYR A 49 17.24 13.80 -6.42
N GLU A 50 17.98 13.23 -7.36
CA GLU A 50 18.40 11.84 -7.34
C GLU A 50 19.89 11.73 -7.66
N ASP A 51 20.61 10.94 -6.87
CA ASP A 51 21.88 10.35 -7.24
C ASP A 51 21.78 8.81 -7.29
N ASP A 52 22.91 8.13 -7.46
CA ASP A 52 22.93 6.66 -7.59
C ASP A 52 22.33 5.95 -6.35
N ASN A 53 22.41 6.54 -5.16
CA ASN A 53 22.12 5.86 -3.89
C ASN A 53 20.95 6.47 -3.09
N ARG A 54 20.59 7.73 -3.33
CA ARG A 54 19.61 8.45 -2.52
C ARG A 54 18.78 9.44 -3.33
N TYR A 55 17.62 9.75 -2.77
CA TYR A 55 16.84 10.94 -3.09
C TYR A 55 17.17 12.07 -2.11
N ILE A 56 17.19 13.29 -2.62
CA ILE A 56 17.37 14.50 -1.83
C ILE A 56 16.15 15.38 -2.08
N LEU A 57 15.31 15.52 -1.06
CA LEU A 57 14.12 16.36 -1.07
C LEU A 57 14.53 17.75 -0.57
N ALA A 58 14.15 18.81 -1.30
CA ALA A 58 14.49 20.19 -0.99
C ALA A 58 13.22 21.05 -0.87
N GLY A 59 13.06 21.75 0.25
CA GLY A 59 11.92 22.61 0.54
C GLY A 59 12.32 23.93 1.20
N HIS A 60 11.40 24.91 1.20
CA HIS A 60 11.63 26.27 1.69
C HIS A 60 10.86 26.63 2.99
N ASP A 61 10.40 25.64 3.75
CA ASP A 61 9.70 25.84 5.02
C ASP A 61 10.62 26.45 6.09
N GLY A 62 10.65 27.79 6.19
CA GLY A 62 11.46 28.50 7.18
C GLY A 62 12.95 28.64 6.80
N GLY A 63 13.29 28.42 5.54
CA GLY A 63 14.67 28.41 5.01
C GLY A 63 14.87 27.23 4.08
N LEU A 64 15.97 27.19 3.32
CA LEU A 64 16.28 26.03 2.49
C LEU A 64 16.62 24.85 3.41
N GLN A 65 15.81 23.80 3.33
CA GLN A 65 15.97 22.56 4.07
C GLN A 65 16.16 21.40 3.10
N LEU A 66 16.94 20.40 3.52
CA LEU A 66 17.13 19.15 2.79
C LEU A 66 16.75 17.95 3.65
N LEU A 67 16.11 16.97 3.03
CA LEU A 67 15.89 15.64 3.59
C LEU A 67 16.54 14.63 2.64
N GLU A 68 17.50 13.87 3.14
CA GLU A 68 18.11 12.79 2.40
C GLU A 68 17.42 11.47 2.71
N VAL A 69 17.05 10.74 1.66
CA VAL A 69 16.33 9.47 1.75
C VAL A 69 17.11 8.46 0.93
N MET A 70 17.68 7.47 1.61
CA MET A 70 18.38 6.40 0.92
C MET A 70 17.38 5.53 0.13
N LYS A 71 17.70 5.22 -1.13
CA LYS A 71 16.83 4.37 -1.99
C LYS A 71 16.55 3.01 -1.34
N HIS A 72 17.57 2.45 -0.69
CA HIS A 72 17.48 1.20 0.03
C HIS A 72 16.61 1.24 1.30
N GLY A 73 16.22 2.44 1.77
CA GLY A 73 15.28 2.62 2.87
C GLY A 73 13.82 2.79 2.43
N LEU A 74 13.55 2.74 1.13
CA LEU A 74 12.21 2.84 0.57
C LEU A 74 11.71 1.44 0.18
N PHE A 75 11.28 0.68 1.17
CA PHE A 75 10.76 -0.67 0.99
C PHE A 75 9.36 -0.82 1.57
N ASP A 76 8.63 -1.79 1.07
CA ASP A 76 7.36 -2.26 1.62
C ASP A 76 7.47 -3.75 2.00
N ILE A 77 6.80 -4.15 3.07
CA ILE A 77 6.78 -5.56 3.53
C ILE A 77 5.33 -6.02 3.61
N THR A 78 4.97 -6.98 2.76
CA THR A 78 3.64 -7.59 2.74
C THR A 78 3.67 -9.01 3.30
N LEU A 79 2.76 -9.29 4.23
CA LEU A 79 2.58 -10.61 4.83
C LEU A 79 1.37 -11.34 4.23
N ARG A 80 1.54 -12.62 3.90
CA ARG A 80 0.48 -13.46 3.36
C ARG A 80 0.47 -14.86 3.99
N PHE A 81 -0.73 -15.38 4.26
CA PHE A 81 -0.95 -16.79 4.56
C PHE A 81 -1.48 -17.49 3.30
N VAL A 82 -0.85 -18.59 2.91
CA VAL A 82 -1.14 -19.34 1.69
C VAL A 82 -1.64 -20.74 2.06
N SER A 83 -2.87 -21.03 1.65
CA SER A 83 -3.58 -22.28 1.91
C SER A 83 -3.78 -23.16 0.67
N GLU A 84 -3.40 -22.66 -0.51
CA GLU A 84 -3.60 -23.32 -1.80
C GLU A 84 -2.26 -23.46 -2.54
N ASP A 85 -2.14 -24.49 -3.38
CA ASP A 85 -0.88 -24.75 -4.09
C ASP A 85 -0.73 -23.81 -5.28
N GLU A 86 0.18 -22.85 -5.15
CA GLU A 86 0.53 -21.89 -6.20
C GLU A 86 1.80 -22.30 -6.98
N GLY A 87 2.19 -23.57 -6.91
CA GLY A 87 3.32 -24.12 -7.64
C GLY A 87 4.69 -23.69 -7.08
N GLN A 88 4.73 -23.23 -5.82
CA GLN A 88 5.96 -22.74 -5.16
C GLN A 88 6.83 -23.86 -4.57
N GLY A 89 6.32 -25.10 -4.52
CA GLY A 89 7.06 -26.25 -3.98
C GLY A 89 7.27 -26.22 -2.46
N VAL A 90 6.48 -25.42 -1.73
CA VAL A 90 6.47 -25.34 -0.26
C VAL A 90 5.27 -26.13 0.28
N PRO A 91 5.42 -26.94 1.34
CA PRO A 91 4.28 -27.65 1.93
C PRO A 91 3.21 -26.69 2.44
N LEU A 92 1.94 -27.01 2.19
CA LEU A 92 0.80 -26.21 2.65
C LEU A 92 0.40 -26.56 4.09
N PRO A 93 -0.09 -25.56 4.85
CA PRO A 93 -0.14 -24.15 4.49
C PRO A 93 1.23 -23.51 4.77
N TYR A 94 1.50 -22.34 4.19
CA TYR A 94 2.73 -21.61 4.47
C TYR A 94 2.49 -20.11 4.55
N VAL A 95 3.43 -19.40 5.15
CA VAL A 95 3.45 -17.94 5.21
C VAL A 95 4.47 -17.43 4.20
N GLU A 96 4.12 -16.34 3.53
CA GLU A 96 5.03 -15.56 2.69
C GLU A 96 5.22 -14.16 3.26
N ILE A 97 6.47 -13.69 3.25
CA ILE A 97 6.81 -12.29 3.46
C ILE A 97 7.42 -11.79 2.17
N HIS A 98 6.71 -10.88 1.51
CA HIS A 98 7.15 -10.19 0.29
C HIS A 98 7.80 -8.89 0.70
N VAL A 99 8.94 -8.59 0.09
CA VAL A 99 9.66 -7.34 0.29
C VAL A 99 9.88 -6.72 -1.07
N ASP A 100 9.42 -5.48 -1.23
CA ASP A 100 9.56 -4.72 -2.46
C ASP A 100 10.31 -3.43 -2.17
N ASN A 101 11.42 -3.18 -2.87
CA ASN A 101 12.06 -1.87 -2.87
C ASN A 101 11.40 -0.98 -3.92
N LEU A 102 10.75 0.08 -3.45
CA LEU A 102 9.97 0.99 -4.26
C LEU A 102 10.82 1.93 -5.12
N ALA A 103 12.14 1.98 -4.88
CA ALA A 103 13.10 2.82 -5.57
C ALA A 103 14.04 2.06 -6.51
N THR A 104 14.47 0.86 -6.12
CA THR A 104 15.42 0.03 -6.89
C THR A 104 14.75 -1.11 -7.65
N GLU A 105 13.46 -1.34 -7.43
CA GLU A 105 12.70 -2.47 -8.00
C GLU A 105 13.23 -3.85 -7.54
N GLU A 106 14.12 -3.89 -6.55
CA GLU A 106 14.54 -5.14 -5.92
C GLU A 106 13.34 -5.79 -5.21
N GLN A 107 13.11 -7.07 -5.48
CA GLN A 107 12.02 -7.83 -4.87
C GLN A 107 12.55 -9.15 -4.34
N ALA A 108 12.08 -9.56 -3.17
CA ALA A 108 12.40 -10.87 -2.62
C ALA A 108 11.24 -11.41 -1.79
N VAL A 109 11.13 -12.74 -1.73
CA VAL A 109 10.07 -13.43 -0.99
C VAL A 109 10.67 -14.49 -0.10
N TRP A 110 10.35 -14.39 1.19
CA TRP A 110 10.66 -15.44 2.16
C TRP A 110 9.42 -16.29 2.40
N ARG A 111 9.60 -17.62 2.46
CA ARG A 111 8.51 -18.58 2.63
C ARG A 111 8.82 -19.56 3.75
N ALA A 112 7.81 -19.86 4.57
CA ALA A 112 7.93 -20.88 5.60
C ALA A 112 6.64 -21.66 5.81
N GLU A 113 6.76 -22.99 5.76
CA GLU A 113 5.69 -23.92 6.13
C GLU A 113 5.13 -23.58 7.51
N THR A 114 3.81 -23.62 7.63
CA THR A 114 3.10 -23.42 8.89
C THR A 114 2.59 -24.76 9.41
N ARG A 115 2.68 -25.00 10.72
CA ARG A 115 2.19 -26.22 11.38
C ARG A 115 1.56 -25.89 12.72
N ILE A 116 0.65 -26.75 13.20
CA ILE A 116 0.18 -26.72 14.58
C ILE A 116 0.62 -28.01 15.28
N ASP A 117 1.19 -27.88 16.47
CA ASP A 117 1.54 -29.04 17.31
C ASP A 117 0.38 -29.50 18.19
N ASP A 118 0.57 -30.64 18.89
CA ASP A 118 -0.45 -31.23 19.77
C ASP A 118 -0.86 -30.31 20.95
N GLU A 119 -0.05 -29.29 21.25
CA GLU A 119 -0.30 -28.29 22.29
C GLU A 119 -1.05 -27.06 21.75
N GLY A 120 -1.35 -27.01 20.44
CA GLY A 120 -2.04 -25.91 19.79
C GLY A 120 -1.14 -24.71 19.48
N ARG A 121 0.19 -24.88 19.51
CA ARG A 121 1.13 -23.82 19.14
C ARG A 121 1.32 -23.76 17.64
N VAL A 122 1.33 -22.54 17.12
CA VAL A 122 1.58 -22.29 15.70
C VAL A 122 3.09 -22.21 15.46
N TRP A 123 3.58 -23.09 14.62
CA TRP A 123 4.94 -23.13 14.10
C TRP A 123 4.98 -22.51 12.71
N VAL A 124 5.94 -21.63 12.47
CA VAL A 124 6.27 -21.11 11.14
C VAL A 124 7.75 -21.42 10.89
N GLY A 125 8.00 -22.36 9.99
CA GLY A 125 9.30 -22.94 9.70
C GLY A 125 9.87 -23.71 10.90
N LYS A 126 10.82 -23.11 11.60
CA LYS A 126 11.51 -23.69 12.77
C LYS A 126 11.24 -22.94 14.08
N ARG A 127 10.35 -21.95 14.07
CA ARG A 127 10.03 -21.10 15.21
C ARG A 127 8.54 -21.14 15.50
N THR A 128 8.19 -20.94 16.77
CA THR A 128 6.80 -20.74 17.18
C THR A 128 6.46 -19.26 17.17
N LEU A 129 5.19 -18.92 16.93
CA LEU A 129 4.73 -17.51 17.03
C LEU A 129 4.76 -17.00 18.47
N ASP A 130 4.70 -17.90 19.45
CA ASP A 130 4.77 -17.55 20.87
C ASP A 130 6.23 -17.26 21.32
N GLU A 131 7.23 -17.61 20.50
CA GLU A 131 8.63 -17.25 20.74
C GLU A 131 8.90 -15.81 20.30
N ASN A 132 9.40 -14.99 21.23
CA ASN A 132 9.90 -13.66 20.94
C ASN A 132 11.29 -13.68 20.27
N VAL A 133 11.44 -14.51 19.23
CA VAL A 133 12.68 -14.72 18.48
C VAL A 133 12.39 -14.73 16.98
N LEU A 134 12.98 -13.78 16.27
CA LEU A 134 12.93 -13.71 14.81
C LEU A 134 13.64 -14.93 14.17
N PRO A 135 13.01 -15.67 13.24
CA PRO A 135 13.72 -16.69 12.47
C PRO A 135 14.76 -16.06 11.53
N ALA A 136 15.68 -16.89 11.04
CA ALA A 136 16.54 -16.47 9.94
C ALA A 136 15.70 -16.36 8.66
N MET A 137 15.59 -15.15 8.13
CA MET A 137 14.88 -14.83 6.89
C MET A 137 15.89 -14.26 5.88
N PRO A 138 16.62 -15.12 5.15
CA PRO A 138 17.57 -14.65 4.15
C PRO A 138 16.81 -14.07 2.96
N PHE A 139 17.06 -12.81 2.66
CA PHE A 139 16.60 -12.12 1.45
C PHE A 139 17.82 -11.81 0.60
N ASP A 140 18.48 -12.86 0.08
CA ASP A 140 19.80 -12.75 -0.55
C ASP A 140 19.82 -11.83 -1.79
N ASP A 141 18.66 -11.64 -2.42
CA ASP A 141 18.48 -10.78 -3.59
C ASP A 141 18.32 -9.29 -3.25
N LEU A 142 18.21 -8.93 -1.97
CA LEU A 142 18.09 -7.53 -1.53
C LEU A 142 19.44 -6.97 -1.09
N SER A 143 19.86 -5.86 -1.67
CA SER A 143 21.09 -5.15 -1.30
C SER A 143 21.08 -4.54 0.11
N PHE A 144 19.95 -4.57 0.82
CA PHE A 144 19.70 -3.82 2.05
C PHE A 144 19.28 -4.66 3.26
N THR A 145 19.50 -5.98 3.21
CA THR A 145 19.21 -6.90 4.33
C THR A 145 19.90 -6.57 5.65
N ASP A 146 21.02 -5.84 5.59
CA ASP A 146 21.76 -5.38 6.76
C ASP A 146 21.28 -4.04 7.33
N ASN A 147 20.32 -3.39 6.68
CA ASN A 147 19.75 -2.13 7.15
C ASN A 147 18.96 -2.34 8.46
N ALA A 148 19.18 -1.47 9.44
CA ALA A 148 18.56 -1.57 10.76
C ALA A 148 17.03 -1.33 10.74
N GLU A 149 16.57 -0.35 9.95
CA GLU A 149 15.15 -0.02 9.76
C GLU A 149 14.43 -1.21 9.11
N PHE A 150 15.04 -1.82 8.09
CA PHE A 150 14.51 -3.04 7.47
C PHE A 150 14.38 -4.20 8.48
N ARG A 151 15.41 -4.43 9.31
CA ARG A 151 15.38 -5.49 10.32
C ARG A 151 14.36 -5.23 11.42
N GLU A 152 14.13 -3.97 11.79
CA GLU A 152 13.12 -3.57 12.76
C GLU A 152 11.71 -3.77 12.21
N GLU A 153 11.44 -3.36 10.97
CA GLU A 153 10.16 -3.60 10.30
C GLU A 153 9.89 -5.09 10.10
N LEU A 154 10.89 -5.87 9.71
CA LEU A 154 10.76 -7.32 9.60
C LEU A 154 10.43 -7.96 10.97
N ALA A 155 11.02 -7.46 12.05
CA ALA A 155 10.69 -7.89 13.41
C ALA A 155 9.26 -7.49 13.80
N ARG A 156 8.80 -6.28 13.43
CA ARG A 156 7.42 -5.82 13.63
C ARG A 156 6.44 -6.75 12.91
N VAL A 157 6.66 -7.05 11.63
CA VAL A 157 5.80 -7.97 10.86
C VAL A 157 5.72 -9.35 11.54
N TRP A 158 6.84 -9.87 12.02
CA TRP A 158 6.89 -11.17 12.70
C TRP A 158 6.20 -11.17 14.07
N HIS A 159 6.41 -10.13 14.89
CA HIS A 159 5.93 -10.10 16.28
C HIS A 159 4.55 -9.48 16.44
N GLU A 160 4.10 -8.64 15.50
CA GLU A 160 2.84 -7.89 15.62
C GLU A 160 1.82 -8.34 14.58
N ASP A 161 2.20 -8.44 13.31
CA ASP A 161 1.26 -8.71 12.20
C ASP A 161 0.96 -10.21 12.04
N LEU A 162 2.00 -11.06 12.05
CA LEU A 162 1.84 -12.50 11.86
C LEU A 162 0.97 -13.19 12.93
N PRO A 163 1.06 -12.84 14.23
CA PRO A 163 0.14 -13.38 15.23
C PRO A 163 -1.34 -13.07 14.96
N GLN A 164 -1.66 -12.00 14.23
CA GLN A 164 -3.05 -11.68 13.85
C GLN A 164 -3.64 -12.70 12.87
N LEU A 165 -2.78 -13.45 12.16
CA LEU A 165 -3.20 -14.51 11.24
C LEU A 165 -3.51 -15.83 11.96
N ARG A 166 -3.23 -15.95 13.26
CA ARG A 166 -3.46 -17.17 14.05
C ARG A 166 -4.87 -17.76 13.90
N PRO A 167 -5.98 -16.98 13.96
CA PRO A 167 -7.32 -17.55 13.79
C PRO A 167 -7.54 -18.20 12.42
N LEU A 168 -6.90 -17.66 11.37
CA LEU A 168 -6.97 -18.19 10.01
C LEU A 168 -6.16 -19.48 9.88
N ILE A 169 -4.95 -19.51 10.48
CA ILE A 169 -4.09 -20.69 10.53
C ILE A 169 -4.79 -21.83 11.26
N GLU A 170 -5.33 -21.57 12.46
CA GLU A 170 -6.05 -22.55 13.26
C GLU A 170 -7.27 -23.11 12.53
N ALA A 171 -8.04 -22.26 11.84
CA ALA A 171 -9.16 -22.71 11.03
C ALA A 171 -8.73 -23.71 9.94
N TRP A 172 -7.63 -23.46 9.23
CA TRP A 172 -7.13 -24.38 8.19
C TRP A 172 -6.82 -25.78 8.75
N PHE A 173 -6.14 -25.85 9.90
CA PHE A 173 -5.78 -27.13 10.53
C PHE A 173 -6.98 -27.86 11.16
N HIS A 174 -7.91 -27.13 11.77
CA HIS A 174 -9.12 -27.73 12.36
C HIS A 174 -10.08 -28.30 11.31
N HIS A 175 -10.04 -27.79 10.08
CA HIS A 175 -10.84 -28.28 8.96
C HIS A 175 -10.13 -29.37 8.12
N GLY A 176 -8.97 -29.87 8.57
CA GLY A 176 -8.36 -31.10 8.04
C GLY A 176 -7.49 -30.92 6.80
N GLY A 177 -7.09 -29.71 6.41
CA GLY A 177 -6.13 -29.47 5.32
C GLY A 177 -6.59 -29.90 3.91
N GLU A 178 -7.78 -30.50 3.78
CA GLU A 178 -8.46 -30.75 2.50
C GLU A 178 -9.40 -29.58 2.21
N ILE A 179 -8.98 -28.67 1.33
CA ILE A 179 -9.94 -28.08 0.41
C ILE A 179 -10.24 -29.23 -0.56
N GLY A 180 -11.39 -29.86 -0.40
CA GLY A 180 -11.82 -31.03 -1.18
C GLY A 180 -11.71 -30.81 -2.69
N PRO A 181 -11.74 -31.90 -3.49
CA PRO A 181 -11.59 -31.83 -4.94
C PRO A 181 -12.63 -30.88 -5.52
N ALA A 182 -12.20 -30.05 -6.48
CA ALA A 182 -12.96 -29.01 -7.19
C ALA A 182 -14.50 -29.06 -7.05
N ASP A 183 -15.05 -27.90 -6.68
CA ASP A 183 -16.45 -27.52 -6.47
C ASP A 183 -17.08 -27.90 -5.13
N GLU A 184 -16.83 -27.05 -4.13
CA GLU A 184 -17.91 -26.37 -3.38
C GLU A 184 -17.34 -25.04 -2.82
N PRO A 185 -18.00 -23.89 -3.06
CA PRO A 185 -17.52 -22.60 -2.55
C PRO A 185 -17.34 -22.72 -1.03
N ALA A 186 -16.21 -22.20 -0.53
CA ALA A 186 -15.83 -22.12 0.88
C ALA A 186 -17.10 -22.02 1.74
N HIS A 187 -17.23 -22.79 2.83
CA HIS A 187 -18.39 -22.75 3.72
C HIS A 187 -18.64 -21.32 4.28
N TYR A 188 -19.24 -20.47 3.45
CA TYR A 188 -20.29 -19.49 3.67
C TYR A 188 -21.58 -20.23 4.08
N GLY A 189 -21.45 -21.36 4.80
CA GLY A 189 -22.54 -22.28 5.11
C GLY A 189 -23.36 -21.85 6.32
N ASP A 190 -22.78 -21.00 7.18
CA ASP A 190 -23.55 -20.31 8.19
C ASP A 190 -24.05 -19.00 7.60
N ALA A 191 -25.30 -19.00 7.11
CA ALA A 191 -25.96 -17.81 6.59
C ALA A 191 -25.85 -16.62 7.56
N GLU A 192 -25.77 -16.89 8.87
CA GLU A 192 -25.57 -15.87 9.89
C GLU A 192 -24.17 -15.24 9.80
N ARG A 193 -23.13 -16.04 9.54
CA ARG A 193 -21.76 -15.54 9.36
C ARG A 193 -21.62 -14.71 8.08
N VAL A 194 -22.24 -15.15 6.99
CA VAL A 194 -22.29 -14.39 5.73
C VAL A 194 -22.98 -13.05 5.94
N GLN A 195 -24.15 -13.08 6.59
CA GLN A 195 -24.89 -11.87 6.91
C GLN A 195 -24.08 -10.92 7.78
N GLN A 196 -23.39 -11.43 8.82
CA GLN A 196 -22.52 -10.61 9.66
C GLN A 196 -21.35 -9.99 8.88
N MET A 197 -20.79 -10.70 7.90
CA MET A 197 -19.74 -10.16 7.03
C MET A 197 -20.29 -9.08 6.10
N CYS A 198 -21.45 -9.31 5.48
CA CYS A 198 -22.15 -8.30 4.68
C CYS A 198 -22.54 -7.08 5.51
N ASP A 199 -22.99 -7.26 6.75
CA ASP A 199 -23.35 -6.16 7.66
C ASP A 199 -22.14 -5.31 8.04
N ARG A 200 -21.00 -5.95 8.34
CA ARG A 200 -19.73 -5.25 8.63
C ARG A 200 -19.24 -4.49 7.40
N TYR A 201 -19.29 -5.12 6.22
CA TYR A 201 -18.93 -4.48 4.96
C TYR A 201 -19.82 -3.26 4.69
N ALA A 202 -21.15 -3.43 4.77
CA ALA A 202 -22.10 -2.35 4.55
C ALA A 202 -21.89 -1.18 5.52
N GLU A 203 -21.55 -1.46 6.79
CA GLU A 203 -21.29 -0.40 7.76
C GLU A 203 -19.98 0.33 7.50
N ILE A 204 -18.91 -0.37 7.09
CA ILE A 204 -17.67 0.25 6.63
C ILE A 204 -17.95 1.15 5.42
N VAL A 205 -18.66 0.63 4.41
CA VAL A 205 -19.03 1.39 3.21
C VAL A 205 -19.82 2.64 3.56
N ARG A 206 -20.86 2.55 4.40
CA ARG A 206 -21.64 3.72 4.83
C ARG A 206 -20.79 4.77 5.54
N ARG A 207 -19.90 4.34 6.44
CA ARG A 207 -19.02 5.24 7.20
C ARG A 207 -18.09 5.99 6.25
N GLU A 208 -17.49 5.29 5.29
CA GLU A 208 -16.59 5.91 4.33
C GLU A 208 -17.34 6.79 3.33
N GLN A 209 -18.53 6.40 2.85
CA GLN A 209 -19.40 7.25 2.02
C GLN A 209 -19.75 8.58 2.70
N ALA A 210 -20.01 8.56 4.01
CA ALA A 210 -20.26 9.78 4.77
C ALA A 210 -19.03 10.71 4.82
N GLN A 211 -17.82 10.16 4.81
CA GLN A 211 -16.58 10.96 4.71
C GLN A 211 -16.37 11.49 3.29
N LEU A 212 -16.56 10.62 2.28
CA LEU A 212 -16.42 10.96 0.87
C LEU A 212 -17.36 12.09 0.45
N SER A 213 -18.61 12.09 0.93
CA SER A 213 -19.59 13.15 0.66
C SER A 213 -19.20 14.55 1.17
N ARG A 214 -18.25 14.63 2.10
CA ARG A 214 -17.69 15.91 2.59
C ARG A 214 -16.44 16.32 1.84
N MET A 215 -15.79 15.37 1.16
CA MET A 215 -14.51 15.54 0.51
C MET A 215 -14.66 15.87 -0.99
N PHE A 216 -15.70 15.33 -1.61
CA PHE A 216 -16.04 15.57 -3.00
C PHE A 216 -17.29 16.44 -3.14
N SER A 217 -17.29 17.32 -4.14
CA SER A 217 -18.48 18.04 -4.58
C SER A 217 -19.39 17.15 -5.43
N ASP A 218 -20.65 17.54 -5.59
CA ASP A 218 -21.61 16.81 -6.43
C ASP A 218 -21.14 16.68 -7.88
N ASP A 219 -20.45 17.69 -8.42
CA ASP A 219 -19.95 17.65 -9.80
C ASP A 219 -18.71 16.75 -9.91
N GLU A 220 -17.83 16.74 -8.90
CA GLU A 220 -16.73 15.76 -8.80
C GLU A 220 -17.26 14.33 -8.77
N LEU A 221 -18.30 14.07 -7.97
CA LEU A 221 -18.93 12.74 -7.91
C LEU A 221 -19.61 12.35 -9.23
N ARG A 222 -20.22 13.30 -9.96
CA ARG A 222 -20.81 13.03 -11.29
C ARG A 222 -19.77 12.66 -12.33
N LEU A 223 -18.64 13.36 -12.35
CA LEU A 223 -17.54 13.04 -13.26
C LEU A 223 -17.03 11.63 -12.97
N ILE A 224 -16.73 11.34 -11.70
CA ILE A 224 -16.25 10.02 -11.28
C ILE A 224 -17.27 8.94 -11.65
N ALA A 225 -18.57 9.16 -11.40
CA ALA A 225 -19.62 8.22 -11.76
C ALA A 225 -19.68 7.95 -13.27
N GLY A 226 -19.49 8.98 -14.11
CA GLY A 226 -19.43 8.84 -15.56
C GLY A 226 -18.28 7.94 -16.02
N VAL A 227 -17.15 7.98 -15.33
CA VAL A 227 -15.99 7.11 -15.59
C VAL A 227 -16.24 5.69 -15.09
N ILE A 228 -16.71 5.54 -13.85
CA ILE A 228 -17.00 4.25 -13.20
C ILE A 228 -18.06 3.45 -13.97
N ALA A 229 -19.07 4.12 -14.55
CA ALA A 229 -20.12 3.45 -15.32
C ALA A 229 -19.60 2.65 -16.54
N GLY A 230 -18.38 2.95 -17.02
CA GLY A 230 -17.74 2.22 -18.11
C GLY A 230 -16.81 1.08 -17.68
N ILE A 231 -16.65 0.85 -16.38
CA ILE A 231 -15.68 -0.09 -15.81
C ILE A 231 -16.40 -1.25 -15.13
N HIS A 232 -15.92 -2.47 -15.38
CA HIS A 232 -16.40 -3.67 -14.70
C HIS A 232 -15.47 -3.99 -13.53
N PHE A 233 -16.05 -4.05 -12.33
CA PHE A 233 -15.33 -4.37 -11.09
C PHE A 233 -15.60 -5.83 -10.70
N ASP A 234 -14.91 -6.76 -11.34
CA ASP A 234 -15.17 -8.20 -11.20
C ASP A 234 -14.52 -8.82 -9.95
N SER A 235 -13.71 -8.05 -9.21
CA SER A 235 -13.04 -8.51 -7.99
C SER A 235 -12.68 -7.36 -7.05
N ALA A 236 -12.43 -7.65 -5.78
CA ALA A 236 -11.98 -6.64 -4.81
C ALA A 236 -10.70 -5.91 -5.28
N ALA A 237 -9.74 -6.65 -5.85
CA ALA A 237 -8.50 -6.07 -6.37
C ALA A 237 -8.73 -5.05 -7.51
N SER A 238 -9.80 -5.22 -8.30
CA SER A 238 -10.15 -4.29 -9.38
C SER A 238 -10.64 -2.93 -8.90
N CYS A 239 -10.96 -2.80 -7.60
CA CYS A 239 -11.40 -1.54 -7.00
C CYS A 239 -10.26 -0.55 -6.73
N ARG A 240 -8.99 -0.96 -6.82
CA ARG A 240 -7.83 -0.11 -6.51
C ARG A 240 -7.39 0.68 -7.75
N GLY A 241 -7.02 1.94 -7.53
CA GLY A 241 -6.45 2.80 -8.57
C GLY A 241 -7.52 3.44 -9.46
N VAL A 242 -8.74 3.68 -8.96
CA VAL A 242 -9.83 4.31 -9.74
C VAL A 242 -9.40 5.66 -10.35
N TRP A 243 -8.51 6.37 -9.68
CA TRP A 243 -7.93 7.63 -10.15
C TRP A 243 -7.24 7.51 -11.51
N LEU A 244 -6.67 6.35 -11.86
CA LEU A 244 -6.02 6.13 -13.16
C LEU A 244 -7.04 6.20 -14.31
N ALA A 245 -8.22 5.61 -14.11
CA ALA A 245 -9.28 5.66 -15.10
C ALA A 245 -9.87 7.07 -15.22
N VAL A 246 -9.97 7.80 -14.11
CA VAL A 246 -10.41 9.20 -14.11
C VAL A 246 -9.38 10.10 -14.79
N GLU A 247 -8.09 9.93 -14.51
CA GLU A 247 -6.99 10.68 -15.14
C GLU A 247 -6.98 10.47 -16.66
N ALA A 248 -7.09 9.22 -17.12
CA ALA A 248 -7.17 8.90 -18.55
C ALA A 248 -8.37 9.60 -19.23
N ARG A 249 -9.54 9.58 -18.59
CA ARG A 249 -10.76 10.18 -19.15
C ARG A 249 -10.77 11.71 -19.11
N ILE A 250 -10.13 12.33 -18.12
CA ILE A 250 -9.93 13.78 -18.11
C ILE A 250 -9.07 14.19 -19.31
N ILE A 251 -8.01 13.44 -19.61
CA ILE A 251 -7.10 13.73 -20.73
C ILE A 251 -7.78 13.46 -22.09
N GLU A 252 -8.53 12.36 -22.21
CA GLU A 252 -9.12 11.94 -23.48
C GLU A 252 -10.41 12.68 -23.85
N ASP A 253 -11.28 12.95 -22.88
CA ASP A 253 -12.63 13.47 -23.10
C ASP A 253 -12.83 14.92 -22.59
N GLU A 254 -11.78 15.55 -22.02
CA GLU A 254 -11.83 16.89 -21.42
C GLU A 254 -12.97 17.06 -20.39
N LEU A 255 -13.25 16.00 -19.62
CA LEU A 255 -14.37 15.95 -18.66
C LEU A 255 -14.28 17.04 -17.59
N ASP A 256 -13.07 17.45 -17.24
CA ASP A 256 -12.80 18.57 -16.34
C ASP A 256 -13.36 19.88 -16.88
N GLN A 257 -13.24 20.13 -18.19
CA GLN A 257 -13.80 21.32 -18.83
C GLN A 257 -15.32 21.24 -18.94
N GLN A 258 -15.87 20.05 -19.20
CA GLN A 258 -17.32 19.84 -19.30
C GLN A 258 -18.04 20.07 -17.96
N HIS A 259 -17.41 19.67 -16.86
CA HIS A 259 -17.95 19.83 -15.51
C HIS A 259 -17.41 21.06 -14.75
N GLN A 260 -16.49 21.83 -15.34
CA GLN A 260 -15.82 22.99 -14.71
C GLN A 260 -15.10 22.62 -13.39
N ILE A 261 -14.40 21.48 -13.40
CA ILE A 261 -13.74 20.92 -12.22
C ILE A 261 -12.24 21.17 -12.31
N ASP A 262 -11.63 21.47 -11.17
CA ASP A 262 -10.17 21.47 -11.03
C ASP A 262 -9.66 20.02 -11.05
N ALA A 263 -9.18 19.60 -12.22
CA ALA A 263 -8.69 18.24 -12.45
C ALA A 263 -7.53 17.87 -11.52
N GLU A 264 -6.63 18.81 -11.22
CA GLU A 264 -5.46 18.56 -10.39
C GLU A 264 -5.88 18.36 -8.93
N ALA A 265 -6.76 19.22 -8.43
CA ALA A 265 -7.33 19.07 -7.09
C ALA A 265 -8.14 17.78 -6.93
N LEU A 266 -8.93 17.42 -7.95
CA LEU A 266 -9.70 16.17 -7.97
C LEU A 266 -8.79 14.95 -7.91
N LEU A 267 -7.79 14.88 -8.80
CA LEU A 267 -6.85 13.75 -8.86
C LEU A 267 -6.02 13.64 -7.58
N SER A 268 -5.64 14.76 -6.96
CA SER A 268 -4.95 14.78 -5.67
C SER A 268 -5.81 14.16 -4.55
N LYS A 269 -7.09 14.55 -4.45
CA LYS A 269 -8.04 13.92 -3.50
C LYS A 269 -8.19 12.42 -3.75
N MET A 270 -8.28 12.02 -5.02
CA MET A 270 -8.47 10.61 -5.39
C MET A 270 -7.22 9.75 -5.13
N LYS A 271 -6.01 10.29 -5.36
CA LYS A 271 -4.74 9.62 -5.05
C LYS A 271 -4.53 9.42 -3.56
N GLY A 272 -5.09 10.32 -2.73
CA GLY A 272 -5.07 10.22 -1.27
C GLY A 272 -6.11 9.27 -0.65
N LEU A 273 -6.93 8.58 -1.47
CA LEU A 273 -7.92 7.65 -0.95
C LEU A 273 -7.28 6.37 -0.39
N SER A 274 -7.73 5.98 0.79
CA SER A 274 -7.52 4.62 1.28
C SER A 274 -8.29 3.62 0.42
N TYR A 275 -7.86 2.36 0.43
CA TYR A 275 -8.55 1.31 -0.33
C TYR A 275 -10.03 1.16 0.08
N ALA A 276 -10.35 1.27 1.37
CA ALA A 276 -11.73 1.23 1.85
C ALA A 276 -12.59 2.38 1.28
N GLN A 277 -12.00 3.56 1.09
CA GLN A 277 -12.67 4.70 0.49
C GLN A 277 -12.86 4.54 -1.02
N GLU A 278 -11.90 3.94 -1.73
CA GLU A 278 -12.08 3.63 -3.16
C GLU A 278 -13.23 2.62 -3.36
N VAL A 279 -13.27 1.56 -2.55
CA VAL A 279 -14.37 0.59 -2.56
C VAL A 279 -15.70 1.29 -2.25
N ALA A 280 -15.76 2.11 -1.19
CA ALA A 280 -16.98 2.82 -0.82
C ALA A 280 -17.45 3.82 -1.88
N LEU A 281 -16.52 4.44 -2.62
CA LEU A 281 -16.79 5.33 -3.75
C LEU A 281 -17.37 4.56 -4.94
N ILE A 282 -16.80 3.42 -5.28
CA ILE A 282 -17.31 2.52 -6.33
C ILE A 282 -18.72 2.05 -5.97
N GLU A 283 -18.94 1.57 -4.75
CA GLU A 283 -20.26 1.09 -4.29
C GLU A 283 -21.32 2.21 -4.27
N ALA A 284 -20.91 3.47 -4.07
CA ALA A 284 -21.82 4.60 -4.09
C ALA A 284 -22.23 5.02 -5.51
N LEU A 285 -21.32 4.90 -6.47
CA LEU A 285 -21.45 5.50 -7.79
C LEU A 285 -21.68 4.48 -8.91
N SER A 286 -21.40 3.21 -8.66
CA SER A 286 -21.73 2.14 -9.58
C SER A 286 -23.25 2.02 -9.68
N PRO A 287 -23.82 1.99 -10.90
CA PRO A 287 -25.24 1.74 -11.05
C PRO A 287 -25.56 0.37 -10.45
N LEU A 288 -26.63 0.30 -9.64
CA LEU A 288 -27.23 -0.97 -9.25
C LEU A 288 -27.70 -1.67 -10.53
N SER A 289 -26.89 -2.62 -11.01
CA SER A 289 -27.25 -3.52 -12.10
C SER A 289 -28.32 -4.51 -11.66
#